data_AF-A0A930KYQ7-F1
#
_entry.id   AF-A0A930KYQ7-F1
#
_cell.length_a   1.000
_cell.length_b   1.000
_cell.length_c   1.000
_cell.angle_alpha   90.00
_cell.angle_beta   90.00
_cell.angle_gamma   90.00
#
_symmetry.space_group_name_H-M   'P 1'
#
loop_
_entity.id
_entity.type
_entity.pdbx_description
1 polymer ?
#
loop_
_entity_poly.entity_id
_entity_poly.type
_entity_poly.pdbx_seq_one_letter_code
_entity_poly.pdbx_strand_id
1 'polypeptide(L)'
;MNIPVILYGDDGSLLNRIESQRGRVSVARTVQDFSEAVGMAHTGIARVLLCAHVPAEMSASTVDALAASEVLLAVIAPDNLPLPTQAHRIRPEATLEEILGSLEQAVDAALARPSVGYGIPAHAPNQAPAPAVHRPEAHAGYGYDAGYGYDNGGHSPAGYESAGYGYDPAAGAATNAGAHYGADYGSYGIEPAAPAPGVHGAHDSAEASSTAPSNEESVLSQAAAIVDSFAPGSDYALHVQNENNDGTLPQHPDINQDPAAPSRYQPGHRLGKIVTVWGTHGAPGRSTIAFNLAALAAQQGQQVCLIDADTYAPSLDALMALEDTGSGLAILCSDADRAQLDEKKAGAIMERVPLKNGTFDFLSGITSSSRWPEVRARAFTEVLEWLKHRYDLVICDVAAPIEVDEELTFDGPAPRRNAATLTALACADRVIALGEADVIGLPRLINLAREVQARPELFAPETDVQYWLNRSRREAAGFNPEAKMRDNWARYLSVPLTGVIPYERKVMDRLRRNGEALLEVAPRHAVVQSFEAMFEGMYAVRPGA
;
A
#
# COMPACT_ATOMS: atom_id res chain seq x y z
N MET A 1 -4.50 15.42 20.79
CA MET A 1 -3.36 15.42 19.83
C MET A 1 -2.39 16.51 20.28
N ASN A 2 -1.09 16.19 20.45
CA ASN A 2 -0.05 17.16 20.79
C ASN A 2 0.26 18.05 19.56
N ILE A 3 0.46 19.35 19.77
CA ILE A 3 0.75 20.38 18.77
C ILE A 3 2.19 20.85 18.99
N PRO A 4 3.17 20.27 18.28
CA PRO A 4 4.55 20.71 18.35
C PRO A 4 4.72 22.08 17.67
N VAL A 5 5.41 22.99 18.34
CA VAL A 5 5.62 24.37 17.91
C VAL A 5 7.12 24.65 17.75
N ILE A 6 7.49 25.32 16.66
CA ILE A 6 8.77 26.04 16.56
C ILE A 6 8.51 27.47 17.01
N LEU A 7 9.23 27.94 18.03
CA LEU A 7 9.19 29.33 18.49
C LEU A 7 10.27 30.14 17.77
N TYR A 8 9.87 31.22 17.09
CA TYR A 8 10.77 32.15 16.42
C TYR A 8 10.80 33.50 17.17
N GLY A 9 12.01 34.01 17.42
CA GLY A 9 12.24 35.36 17.95
C GLY A 9 11.79 35.56 19.40
N ASP A 10 11.62 34.47 20.16
CA ASP A 10 11.29 34.51 21.58
C ASP A 10 12.55 34.78 22.43
N ASP A 11 12.41 35.62 23.45
CA ASP A 11 13.46 35.92 24.44
C ASP A 11 13.51 34.90 25.59
N GLY A 12 12.73 33.82 25.47
CA GLY A 12 12.54 32.78 26.47
C GLY A 12 11.31 32.99 27.35
N SER A 13 10.61 34.12 27.22
CA SER A 13 9.40 34.38 28.00
C SER A 13 8.23 33.49 27.57
N LEU A 14 8.00 33.30 26.26
CA LEU A 14 6.95 32.41 25.77
C LEU A 14 7.30 30.94 25.97
N LEU A 15 8.56 30.56 25.76
CA LEU A 15 9.03 29.20 26.01
C LEU A 15 8.68 28.72 27.43
N ASN A 16 9.15 29.45 28.45
CA ASN A 16 8.95 29.09 29.85
C ASN A 16 7.46 29.04 30.22
N ARG A 17 6.67 29.96 29.65
CA ARG A 17 5.22 30.02 29.85
C ARG A 17 4.50 28.81 29.25
N ILE A 18 4.82 28.43 28.01
CA ILE A 18 4.21 27.28 27.33
C ILE A 18 4.59 25.96 28.04
N GLU A 19 5.86 25.78 28.40
CA GLU A 19 6.32 24.57 29.10
C GLU A 19 5.67 24.39 30.48
N SER A 20 5.39 25.50 31.17
CA SER A 20 4.75 25.48 32.50
C SER A 20 3.29 25.00 32.47
N GLN A 21 2.57 25.18 31.36
CA GLN A 21 1.13 24.89 31.27
C GLN A 21 0.80 23.41 31.01
N ARG A 22 1.77 22.54 30.68
CA ARG A 22 1.59 21.10 30.37
C ARG A 22 0.31 20.81 29.56
N GLY A 23 0.10 21.55 28.47
CA GLY A 23 -1.09 21.47 27.62
C GLY A 23 -0.92 20.61 26.37
N ARG A 24 -1.86 20.74 25.41
CA ARG A 24 -1.75 20.11 24.08
C ARG A 24 -0.68 20.76 23.20
N VAL A 25 -0.13 21.90 23.59
CA VAL A 25 0.90 22.62 22.83
C VAL A 25 2.25 22.39 23.50
N SER A 26 3.24 21.95 22.72
CA SER A 26 4.59 21.69 23.21
C SER A 26 5.63 22.36 22.32
N VAL A 27 6.67 22.94 22.91
CA VAL A 27 7.78 23.52 22.12
C VAL A 27 8.73 22.41 21.68
N ALA A 28 8.94 22.30 20.37
CA ALA A 28 9.91 21.37 19.80
C ALA A 28 11.30 22.00 19.71
N ARG A 29 11.35 23.27 19.26
CA ARG A 29 12.57 24.05 19.05
C ARG A 29 12.30 25.55 19.21
N THR A 30 13.34 26.28 19.61
CA THR A 30 13.37 27.74 19.63
C THR A 30 14.50 28.21 18.73
N VAL A 31 14.22 29.19 17.87
CA VAL A 31 15.14 29.65 16.82
C VAL A 31 15.11 31.17 16.77
N GLN A 32 16.26 31.78 16.47
CA GLN A 32 16.39 33.23 16.31
C GLN A 32 16.46 33.64 14.83
N ASP A 33 16.79 32.69 13.94
CA ASP A 33 16.84 32.89 12.50
C ASP A 33 15.55 32.37 11.84
N PHE A 34 14.94 33.18 10.97
CA PHE A 34 13.65 32.84 10.36
C PHE A 34 13.81 31.81 9.24
N SER A 35 14.87 31.92 8.45
CA SER A 35 15.19 30.98 7.38
C SER A 35 15.48 29.58 7.95
N GLU A 36 16.19 29.50 9.09
CA GLU A 36 16.36 28.26 9.83
C GLU A 36 15.02 27.70 10.32
N ALA A 37 14.17 28.53 10.92
CA ALA A 37 12.86 28.11 11.43
C ALA A 37 11.95 27.57 10.32
N VAL A 38 11.97 28.17 9.12
CA VAL A 38 11.25 27.69 7.93
C VAL A 38 11.83 26.36 7.46
N GLY A 39 13.16 26.24 7.34
CA GLY A 39 13.81 24.98 6.97
C GLY A 39 13.45 23.84 7.92
N MET A 40 13.46 24.11 9.22
CA MET A 40 13.02 23.18 10.26
C MET A 40 11.54 22.82 10.13
N ALA A 41 10.66 23.79 9.89
CA ALA A 41 9.24 23.53 9.69
C ALA A 41 9.00 22.53 8.54
N HIS A 42 9.75 22.63 7.44
CA HIS A 42 9.67 21.69 6.31
C HIS A 42 10.12 20.25 6.63
N THR A 43 10.93 20.04 7.68
CA THR A 43 11.29 18.68 8.12
C THR A 43 10.13 17.94 8.82
N GLY A 44 9.06 18.68 9.14
CA GLY A 44 7.87 18.15 9.81
C GLY A 44 8.05 17.96 11.32
N ILE A 45 8.98 18.67 11.96
CA ILE A 45 9.15 18.62 13.43
C ILE A 45 8.08 19.42 14.19
N ALA A 46 7.33 20.29 13.50
CA ALA A 46 6.31 21.14 14.10
C ALA A 46 5.08 21.28 13.20
N ARG A 47 3.96 21.63 13.83
CA ARG A 47 2.68 21.97 13.19
C ARG A 47 2.41 23.45 13.15
N VAL A 48 3.08 24.21 13.99
CA VAL A 48 2.98 25.66 14.07
C VAL A 48 4.39 26.23 14.09
N LEU A 49 4.62 27.24 13.25
CA LEU A 49 5.73 28.18 13.42
C LEU A 49 5.15 29.41 14.10
N LEU A 50 5.43 29.58 15.40
CA LEU A 50 4.95 30.70 16.22
C LEU A 50 6.02 31.78 16.28
N CYS A 51 5.75 32.91 15.64
CA CYS A 51 6.63 34.08 15.63
C CYS A 51 6.22 35.06 16.73
N ALA A 52 7.12 35.31 17.69
CA ALA A 52 6.92 36.25 18.78
C ALA A 52 6.82 37.71 18.30
N HIS A 53 7.40 38.00 17.14
CA HIS A 53 7.26 39.25 16.40
C HIS A 53 7.25 38.96 14.89
N VAL A 54 6.92 39.96 14.07
CA VAL A 54 6.87 39.81 12.62
C VAL A 54 8.29 39.62 12.06
N PRO A 55 8.60 38.55 11.31
CA PRO A 55 9.90 38.36 10.69
C PRO A 55 10.12 39.34 9.53
N ALA A 56 11.32 39.92 9.42
CA ALA A 56 11.66 40.86 8.35
C ALA A 56 11.67 40.20 6.96
N GLU A 57 12.00 38.91 6.90
CA GLU A 57 12.11 38.10 5.67
C GLU A 57 10.79 37.43 5.26
N MET A 58 9.69 37.71 5.98
CA MET A 58 8.41 37.06 5.72
C MET A 58 7.82 37.52 4.38
N SER A 59 7.55 36.55 3.50
CA SER A 59 6.92 36.77 2.20
C SER A 59 5.68 35.89 2.02
N ALA A 60 4.77 36.27 1.11
CA ALA A 60 3.60 35.44 0.78
C ALA A 60 4.00 34.03 0.31
N SER A 61 5.06 33.92 -0.48
CA SER A 61 5.62 32.63 -0.93
C SER A 61 6.08 31.76 0.23
N THR A 62 6.68 32.34 1.27
CA THR A 62 7.08 31.58 2.46
C THR A 62 5.87 31.04 3.23
N VAL A 63 4.80 31.84 3.35
CA VAL A 63 3.57 31.40 4.01
C VAL A 63 2.88 30.28 3.23
N ASP A 64 2.82 30.41 1.90
CA ASP A 64 2.25 29.37 1.03
C ASP A 64 3.06 28.07 1.08
N ALA A 65 4.39 28.15 1.14
CA ALA A 65 5.26 26.99 1.27
C ALA A 65 5.07 26.26 2.63
N LEU A 66 4.91 27.01 3.71
CA LEU A 66 4.60 26.46 5.04
C LEU A 66 3.21 25.80 5.04
N ALA A 67 2.21 26.44 4.44
CA ALA A 67 0.86 25.90 4.31
C ALA A 67 0.82 24.61 3.48
N ALA A 68 1.58 24.55 2.37
CA ALA A 68 1.76 23.33 1.57
C ALA A 68 2.44 22.19 2.35
N SER A 69 3.21 22.53 3.38
CA SER A 69 3.83 21.58 4.31
C SER A 69 2.95 21.30 5.55
N GLU A 70 1.69 21.74 5.54
CA GLU A 70 0.73 21.65 6.64
C GLU A 70 1.21 22.30 7.96
N VAL A 71 2.09 23.30 7.85
CA VAL A 71 2.58 24.10 8.98
C VAL A 71 1.82 25.42 9.03
N LEU A 72 1.11 25.66 10.13
CA LEU A 72 0.47 26.93 10.38
C LEU A 72 1.51 27.98 10.77
N LEU A 73 1.63 29.07 10.01
CA LEU A 73 2.37 30.24 10.44
C LEU A 73 1.48 31.09 11.35
N ALA A 74 1.86 31.23 12.62
CA ALA A 74 1.18 32.08 13.59
C ALA A 74 2.09 33.25 14.00
N VAL A 75 1.62 34.48 13.91
CA VAL A 75 2.42 35.68 14.17
C VAL A 75 1.75 36.56 15.19
N ILE A 76 2.49 36.92 16.26
CA ILE A 76 2.05 37.93 17.22
C ILE A 76 2.29 39.31 16.60
N ALA A 77 1.21 40.00 16.22
CA ALA A 77 1.29 41.26 15.48
C ALA A 77 0.05 42.15 15.69
N PRO A 78 0.22 43.49 15.79
CA PRO A 78 -0.88 44.43 15.95
C PRO A 78 -1.78 44.49 14.70
N ASP A 79 -3.09 44.67 14.88
CA ASP A 79 -4.11 44.55 13.83
C ASP A 79 -3.90 45.47 12.61
N ASN A 80 -3.16 46.56 12.78
CA ASN A 80 -2.85 47.53 11.73
C ASN A 80 -1.73 47.10 10.77
N LEU A 81 -0.98 46.05 11.07
CA LEU A 81 0.12 45.58 10.24
C LEU A 81 -0.40 44.59 9.19
N PRO A 82 -0.16 44.76 7.87
CA PRO A 82 -0.62 43.81 6.87
C PRO A 82 0.09 42.45 7.03
N LEU A 83 -0.68 41.36 7.03
CA LEU A 83 -0.17 39.98 7.04
C LEU A 83 -0.72 39.21 5.82
N PRO A 84 0.03 38.24 5.27
CA PRO A 84 -0.50 37.35 4.23
C PRO A 84 -1.76 36.61 4.68
N THR A 85 -2.70 36.37 3.77
CA THR A 85 -4.05 35.82 4.06
C THR A 85 -4.02 34.46 4.78
N GLN A 86 -2.95 33.68 4.59
CA GLN A 86 -2.80 32.35 5.20
C GLN A 86 -2.08 32.39 6.56
N ALA A 87 -1.52 33.53 6.97
CA ALA A 87 -0.87 33.68 8.27
C ALA A 87 -1.91 33.93 9.37
N HIS A 88 -1.82 33.17 10.46
CA HIS A 88 -2.70 33.30 11.61
C HIS A 88 -2.22 34.43 12.53
N ARG A 89 -3.04 35.46 12.74
CA ARG A 89 -2.70 36.58 13.61
C ARG A 89 -3.05 36.27 15.07
N ILE A 90 -2.12 36.59 15.96
CA ILE A 90 -2.32 36.63 17.40
C ILE A 90 -2.09 38.06 17.88
N ARG A 91 -2.98 38.57 18.74
CA ARG A 91 -2.86 39.94 19.27
C ARG A 91 -1.70 40.02 20.28
N PRO A 92 -0.91 41.10 20.30
CA PRO A 92 0.18 41.26 21.27
C PRO A 92 -0.24 41.19 22.74
N GLU A 93 -1.47 41.59 23.04
CA GLU A 93 -2.04 41.63 24.39
C GLU A 93 -2.66 40.29 24.82
N ALA A 94 -2.64 39.27 23.94
CA ALA A 94 -3.24 37.97 24.22
C ALA A 94 -2.55 37.29 25.41
N THR A 95 -3.36 36.80 26.33
CA THR A 95 -2.91 35.94 27.44
C THR A 95 -2.41 34.59 26.90
N LEU A 96 -1.62 33.86 27.69
CA LEU A 96 -1.09 32.56 27.25
C LEU A 96 -2.22 31.60 26.84
N GLU A 97 -3.30 31.57 27.61
CA GLU A 97 -4.45 30.70 27.35
C GLU A 97 -5.15 31.07 26.02
N GLU A 98 -5.27 32.35 25.71
CA GLU A 98 -5.80 32.82 24.44
C GLU A 98 -4.87 32.47 23.27
N ILE A 99 -3.55 32.60 23.44
CA ILE A 99 -2.56 32.19 22.44
C ILE A 99 -2.72 30.69 22.14
N LEU A 100 -2.68 29.85 23.17
CA LEU A 100 -2.77 28.39 22.99
C LEU A 100 -4.13 27.96 22.43
N GLY A 101 -5.23 28.51 22.94
CA GLY A 101 -6.57 28.22 22.44
C GLY A 101 -6.74 28.64 20.97
N SER A 102 -6.16 29.79 20.59
CA SER A 102 -6.17 30.27 19.22
C SER A 102 -5.36 29.36 18.28
N LEU A 103 -4.19 28.87 18.73
CA LEU A 103 -3.39 27.91 17.98
C LEU A 103 -4.12 26.57 17.79
N GLU A 104 -4.74 26.04 18.85
CA GLU A 104 -5.53 24.81 18.77
C GLU A 104 -6.65 24.93 17.74
N GLN A 105 -7.45 26.01 17.81
CA GLN A 105 -8.54 26.25 16.87
C GLN A 105 -8.05 26.42 15.44
N ALA A 106 -6.96 27.16 15.23
CA ALA A 106 -6.43 27.41 13.90
C ALA A 106 -5.83 26.14 13.26
N VAL A 107 -5.15 25.29 14.05
CA VAL A 107 -4.64 24.00 13.58
C VAL A 107 -5.77 23.04 13.25
N ASP A 108 -6.80 22.97 14.09
CA ASP A 108 -7.97 22.11 13.84
C ASP A 108 -8.76 22.60 12.60
N ALA A 109 -8.87 23.92 12.39
CA ALA A 109 -9.47 24.50 11.20
C ALA A 109 -8.64 24.26 9.92
N ALA A 110 -7.32 24.28 10.02
CA ALA A 110 -6.42 23.98 8.89
C ALA A 110 -6.53 22.50 8.47
N LEU A 111 -6.67 21.58 9.43
CA LEU A 111 -6.89 20.14 9.19
C LEU A 111 -8.23 19.81 8.53
N ALA A 112 -9.26 20.61 8.80
CA ALA A 112 -10.60 20.40 8.26
C ALA A 112 -10.77 20.91 6.82
N ARG A 113 -9.77 21.62 6.27
CA ARG A 113 -9.83 22.12 4.89
C ARG A 113 -9.42 21.02 3.90
N PRO A 114 -10.24 20.66 2.91
CA PRO A 114 -9.79 19.83 1.80
C PRO A 114 -8.71 20.60 1.02
N SER A 115 -7.56 19.96 0.80
CA SER A 115 -6.46 20.50 0.01
C SER A 115 -6.97 20.80 -1.41
N VAL A 116 -7.19 22.07 -1.74
CA VAL A 116 -7.56 22.47 -3.10
C VAL A 116 -6.31 22.31 -3.95
N GLY A 117 -6.27 21.25 -4.74
CA GLY A 117 -5.28 21.07 -5.79
C GLY A 117 -5.29 22.30 -6.71
N TYR A 118 -4.11 22.90 -6.89
CA TYR A 118 -3.91 24.01 -7.80
C TYR A 118 -4.37 23.63 -9.21
N GLY A 119 -5.39 24.34 -9.74
CA GLY A 119 -5.84 24.09 -11.10
C GLY A 119 -7.17 24.68 -11.56
N ILE A 120 -7.90 25.51 -10.81
CA ILE A 120 -9.06 26.25 -11.34
C ILE A 120 -9.18 27.61 -10.61
N PRO A 121 -9.31 28.77 -11.31
CA PRO A 121 -9.57 30.04 -10.65
C PRO A 121 -10.94 29.99 -9.95
N ALA A 122 -10.95 30.27 -8.65
CA ALA A 122 -12.14 30.30 -7.82
C ALA A 122 -13.18 31.29 -8.38
N HIS A 123 -14.35 30.77 -8.70
CA HIS A 123 -15.53 31.56 -9.05
C HIS A 123 -16.04 32.25 -7.78
N ALA A 124 -16.05 33.59 -7.77
CA ALA A 124 -16.65 34.38 -6.70
C ALA A 124 -18.17 34.15 -6.65
N PRO A 125 -18.80 34.09 -5.46
CA PRO A 125 -20.25 33.94 -5.34
C PRO A 125 -20.98 35.23 -5.75
N ASN A 126 -22.22 35.01 -6.19
CA ASN A 126 -23.02 35.80 -7.11
C ASN A 126 -23.58 37.14 -6.54
N GLN A 127 -24.02 37.97 -7.49
CA GLN A 127 -24.42 39.38 -7.46
C GLN A 127 -25.67 39.75 -6.63
N ALA A 128 -25.78 41.04 -6.31
CA ALA A 128 -26.99 41.87 -6.55
C ALA A 128 -26.61 43.37 -6.62
N PRO A 129 -27.44 44.28 -7.18
CA PRO A 129 -27.49 44.65 -8.59
C PRO A 129 -27.01 46.10 -8.86
N ALA A 130 -26.74 46.37 -10.14
CA ALA A 130 -26.24 47.63 -10.71
C ALA A 130 -27.16 48.85 -10.49
N PRO A 131 -26.63 50.06 -10.71
CA PRO A 131 -27.15 50.82 -11.84
C PRO A 131 -26.07 51.31 -12.81
N ALA A 132 -26.54 51.51 -14.04
CA ALA A 132 -25.81 51.91 -15.23
C ALA A 132 -25.09 53.27 -15.11
N VAL A 133 -24.07 53.48 -15.96
CA VAL A 133 -24.06 54.49 -17.04
C VAL A 133 -22.61 54.75 -17.54
N HIS A 134 -22.48 54.82 -18.87
CA HIS A 134 -21.45 55.42 -19.71
C HIS A 134 -20.03 54.81 -19.88
N ARG A 135 -19.82 54.29 -21.09
CA ARG A 135 -18.58 54.37 -21.89
C ARG A 135 -18.42 55.82 -22.42
N PRO A 136 -17.19 56.33 -22.61
CA PRO A 136 -16.45 56.15 -23.88
C PRO A 136 -14.91 55.98 -23.69
N GLU A 137 -14.25 55.11 -24.49
CA GLU A 137 -13.33 55.39 -25.63
C GLU A 137 -11.88 55.85 -25.30
N ALA A 138 -10.93 55.05 -25.81
CA ALA A 138 -9.68 55.35 -26.53
C ALA A 138 -8.42 55.96 -25.84
N HIS A 139 -7.28 55.54 -26.44
CA HIS A 139 -5.86 55.97 -26.34
C HIS A 139 -4.95 55.05 -25.48
N ALA A 140 -4.07 54.20 -26.04
CA ALA A 140 -2.87 54.40 -26.89
C ALA A 140 -1.61 54.83 -26.11
N GLY A 141 -0.59 53.95 -26.14
CA GLY A 141 0.82 54.36 -26.27
C GLY A 141 1.77 54.09 -25.10
N TYR A 142 2.97 53.58 -25.48
CA TYR A 142 4.27 53.54 -24.77
C TYR A 142 4.45 52.41 -23.75
N GLY A 143 5.42 51.48 -23.82
CA GLY A 143 6.62 51.34 -24.66
C GLY A 143 7.88 51.77 -23.92
N TYR A 144 8.52 50.87 -23.15
CA TYR A 144 9.96 50.94 -22.84
C TYR A 144 10.55 49.55 -22.56
N ASP A 145 11.70 49.36 -23.19
CA ASP A 145 12.66 48.28 -23.18
C ASP A 145 13.74 48.54 -22.11
N ALA A 146 14.32 47.49 -21.53
CA ALA A 146 15.70 47.44 -20.99
C ALA A 146 15.95 46.11 -20.26
N GLY A 147 16.73 45.24 -20.88
CA GLY A 147 17.43 44.14 -20.21
C GLY A 147 18.74 44.59 -19.56
N TYR A 148 19.19 43.83 -18.57
CA TYR A 148 20.60 43.74 -18.18
C TYR A 148 20.89 42.32 -17.68
N GLY A 149 21.84 41.65 -18.34
CA GLY A 149 22.57 40.52 -17.77
C GLY A 149 23.86 40.99 -17.11
N TYR A 150 24.39 40.19 -16.20
CA TYR A 150 25.81 40.22 -15.82
C TYR A 150 26.31 38.81 -15.55
N ASP A 151 27.43 38.52 -16.19
CA ASP A 151 28.37 37.43 -16.00
C ASP A 151 29.61 38.01 -15.28
N ASN A 152 30.22 37.28 -14.35
CA ASN A 152 31.68 37.35 -14.14
C ASN A 152 32.20 36.29 -13.17
N GLY A 153 33.35 35.72 -13.54
CA GLY A 153 34.06 34.69 -12.81
C GLY A 153 34.90 35.17 -11.63
N GLY A 154 35.19 34.21 -10.74
CA GLY A 154 36.54 33.84 -10.28
C GLY A 154 37.24 34.72 -9.24
N HIS A 155 37.60 34.12 -8.10
CA HIS A 155 38.98 34.01 -7.56
C HIS A 155 39.00 33.26 -6.21
N SER A 156 39.88 32.26 -6.09
CA SER A 156 40.29 31.59 -4.84
C SER A 156 41.21 32.48 -4.00
N PRO A 157 41.43 32.12 -2.72
CA PRO A 157 42.80 31.73 -2.34
C PRO A 157 42.89 30.49 -1.42
N ALA A 158 44.07 29.87 -1.47
CA ALA A 158 44.64 28.84 -0.59
C ALA A 158 44.55 29.21 0.91
N GLY A 159 44.68 28.33 1.92
CA GLY A 159 45.06 26.92 2.00
C GLY A 159 45.69 26.73 3.39
N TYR A 160 45.29 25.70 4.15
CA TYR A 160 46.02 25.21 5.32
C TYR A 160 45.80 23.70 5.48
N GLU A 161 46.92 22.98 5.55
CA GLU A 161 47.07 21.55 5.81
C GLU A 161 46.72 21.19 7.26
N SER A 162 46.26 19.95 7.50
CA SER A 162 46.88 19.03 8.47
C SER A 162 46.14 17.68 8.56
N ALA A 163 46.91 16.59 8.38
CA ALA A 163 46.81 15.21 8.91
C ALA A 163 45.44 14.48 8.85
N GLY A 164 45.24 13.32 8.22
CA GLY A 164 46.19 12.26 7.82
C GLY A 164 46.34 11.20 8.91
N TYR A 165 45.46 10.18 8.95
CA TYR A 165 45.78 8.82 9.39
C TYR A 165 44.83 7.81 8.72
N GLY A 166 45.38 7.04 7.79
CA GLY A 166 44.86 5.73 7.41
C GLY A 166 45.82 4.66 7.93
N TYR A 167 45.28 3.49 8.29
CA TYR A 167 46.05 2.27 8.42
C TYR A 167 45.15 1.06 8.18
N ASP A 168 45.48 0.33 7.12
CA ASP A 168 45.48 -1.13 6.98
C ASP A 168 46.63 -1.40 5.98
N PRO A 169 47.44 -2.48 6.01
CA PRO A 169 46.92 -3.85 5.90
C PRO A 169 47.75 -5.02 6.51
N ALA A 170 47.11 -6.18 6.52
CA ALA A 170 47.63 -7.51 6.15
C ALA A 170 48.36 -8.45 7.13
N ALA A 171 47.89 -9.71 7.02
CA ALA A 171 48.64 -10.98 6.92
C ALA A 171 48.84 -11.85 8.17
N GLY A 172 48.51 -13.14 8.02
CA GLY A 172 49.08 -14.22 8.85
C GLY A 172 48.24 -15.49 8.94
N ALA A 173 48.37 -16.39 7.97
CA ALA A 173 47.87 -17.76 8.01
C ALA A 173 48.62 -18.63 9.03
N ALA A 174 47.93 -19.59 9.66
CA ALA A 174 48.48 -20.93 9.98
C ALA A 174 47.40 -21.89 10.50
N THR A 175 47.30 -23.03 9.82
CA THR A 175 46.62 -24.27 10.18
C THR A 175 47.45 -25.08 11.20
N ASN A 176 46.82 -25.66 12.23
CA ASN A 176 46.79 -27.12 12.48
C ASN A 176 46.16 -27.55 13.82
N ALA A 177 45.26 -28.53 13.70
CA ALA A 177 45.08 -29.74 14.52
C ALA A 177 44.60 -29.65 15.99
N GLY A 178 43.51 -30.40 16.30
CA GLY A 178 43.36 -31.10 17.57
C GLY A 178 41.96 -31.19 18.19
N ALA A 179 41.20 -32.23 17.81
CA ALA A 179 40.29 -33.06 18.62
C ALA A 179 39.11 -32.47 19.46
N HIS A 180 37.92 -32.99 19.12
CA HIS A 180 36.77 -33.42 19.95
C HIS A 180 36.53 -32.83 21.35
N TYR A 181 35.35 -32.24 21.57
CA TYR A 181 34.38 -32.57 22.64
C TYR A 181 33.00 -31.97 22.29
N GLY A 182 31.93 -32.69 22.65
CA GLY A 182 30.53 -32.29 22.45
C GLY A 182 29.90 -31.53 23.62
N ALA A 183 28.58 -31.28 23.48
CA ALA A 183 27.67 -30.43 24.29
C ALA A 183 27.82 -28.93 23.97
N ASP A 184 26.78 -28.08 23.91
CA ASP A 184 25.47 -28.12 24.56
C ASP A 184 24.54 -27.09 23.88
N TYR A 185 23.26 -27.42 23.65
CA TYR A 185 22.19 -26.42 23.52
C TYR A 185 21.14 -26.77 24.58
N GLY A 186 21.14 -25.98 25.65
CA GLY A 186 20.24 -26.11 26.79
C GLY A 186 18.81 -25.75 26.41
N SER A 187 17.95 -26.76 26.45
CA SER A 187 16.51 -26.68 26.62
C SER A 187 16.19 -26.51 28.10
N TYR A 188 15.40 -25.51 28.48
CA TYR A 188 14.71 -25.49 29.77
C TYR A 188 13.22 -25.71 29.53
N GLY A 189 12.76 -26.89 29.97
CA GLY A 189 11.40 -27.36 29.86
C GLY A 189 10.45 -26.80 30.93
N ILE A 190 9.16 -26.95 30.65
CA ILE A 190 8.08 -26.83 31.62
C ILE A 190 7.51 -28.24 31.81
N GLU A 191 7.62 -28.78 33.02
CA GLU A 191 6.98 -30.03 33.42
C GLU A 191 5.47 -29.85 33.68
N PRO A 192 4.65 -30.89 33.44
CA PRO A 192 3.20 -30.87 33.69
C PRO A 192 2.87 -31.41 35.09
N ALA A 193 1.91 -30.77 35.79
CA ALA A 193 1.39 -31.24 37.06
C ALA A 193 0.11 -32.08 36.88
N ALA A 194 0.07 -33.24 37.54
CA ALA A 194 -1.02 -34.22 37.61
C ALA A 194 -2.02 -33.91 38.77
N PRO A 195 -3.21 -34.58 38.84
CA PRO A 195 -4.43 -34.02 39.44
C PRO A 195 -4.93 -34.64 40.78
N ALA A 196 -6.03 -34.03 41.28
CA ALA A 196 -7.13 -34.53 42.16
C ALA A 196 -7.09 -34.14 43.67
N PRO A 197 -8.22 -34.24 44.45
CA PRO A 197 -9.65 -34.45 44.12
C PRO A 197 -10.62 -33.40 44.74
N GLY A 198 -11.91 -33.47 44.38
CA GLY A 198 -12.94 -32.43 44.65
C GLY A 198 -13.74 -32.53 45.96
N VAL A 199 -14.62 -31.52 46.17
CA VAL A 199 -15.77 -31.53 47.09
C VAL A 199 -16.87 -30.58 46.57
N HIS A 200 -18.12 -31.00 46.76
CA HIS A 200 -19.41 -30.40 46.40
C HIS A 200 -19.71 -28.98 46.94
N GLY A 201 -20.58 -28.26 46.23
CA GLY A 201 -21.36 -27.14 46.77
C GLY A 201 -22.23 -26.45 45.72
N ALA A 202 -23.53 -26.72 45.74
CA ALA A 202 -24.55 -26.13 44.86
C ALA A 202 -24.75 -24.62 45.11
N HIS A 203 -25.09 -23.85 44.07
CA HIS A 203 -26.17 -22.86 44.13
C HIS A 203 -26.64 -22.47 42.71
N ASP A 204 -27.93 -22.68 42.52
CA ASP A 204 -28.78 -22.33 41.40
C ASP A 204 -28.98 -20.80 41.32
N SER A 205 -28.99 -20.23 40.12
CA SER A 205 -29.76 -19.02 39.77
C SER A 205 -29.77 -18.85 38.26
N ALA A 206 -30.87 -19.31 37.66
CA ALA A 206 -31.29 -18.97 36.32
C ALA A 206 -31.80 -17.52 36.28
N GLU A 207 -31.29 -16.72 35.34
CA GLU A 207 -32.08 -15.68 34.69
C GLU A 207 -31.95 -15.87 33.18
N ALA A 208 -33.08 -16.24 32.58
CA ALA A 208 -33.28 -16.24 31.16
C ALA A 208 -33.57 -14.80 30.70
N SER A 209 -32.82 -14.31 29.71
CA SER A 209 -33.30 -13.27 28.81
C SER A 209 -33.09 -13.75 27.38
N SER A 210 -34.20 -14.08 26.73
CA SER A 210 -34.32 -14.41 25.32
C SER A 210 -34.16 -13.18 24.45
N THR A 211 -33.30 -13.23 23.41
CA THR A 211 -33.57 -12.58 22.10
C THR A 211 -32.61 -13.10 21.02
N ALA A 212 -33.19 -13.81 20.03
CA ALA A 212 -32.80 -14.05 18.63
C ALA A 212 -31.37 -14.57 18.27
N PRO A 213 -31.26 -15.57 17.36
CA PRO A 213 -29.96 -16.06 16.91
C PRO A 213 -29.33 -15.06 15.93
N SER A 214 -28.21 -14.47 16.31
CA SER A 214 -27.31 -13.82 15.36
C SER A 214 -26.42 -14.91 14.75
N ASN A 215 -26.57 -15.16 13.45
CA ASN A 215 -25.54 -15.86 12.67
C ASN A 215 -24.30 -14.97 12.63
N GLU A 216 -23.53 -14.96 13.72
CA GLU A 216 -22.19 -14.41 13.81
C GLU A 216 -21.21 -15.58 13.84
N GLU A 217 -21.07 -16.26 12.70
CA GLU A 217 -19.90 -17.10 12.52
C GLU A 217 -18.71 -16.15 12.34
N SER A 218 -17.89 -16.05 13.38
CA SER A 218 -16.72 -15.17 13.40
C SER A 218 -15.75 -15.61 12.30
N VAL A 219 -15.09 -14.67 11.63
CA VAL A 219 -14.00 -14.96 10.66
C VAL A 219 -12.91 -15.84 11.28
N LEU A 220 -12.72 -15.78 12.59
CA LEU A 220 -11.82 -16.68 13.30
C LEU A 220 -12.36 -18.12 13.35
N SER A 221 -13.68 -18.31 13.40
CA SER A 221 -14.35 -19.61 13.31
C SER A 221 -14.29 -20.18 11.89
N GLN A 222 -14.47 -19.34 10.86
CA GLN A 222 -14.28 -19.77 9.46
C GLN A 222 -12.81 -20.05 9.14
N ALA A 223 -11.88 -19.20 9.58
CA ALA A 223 -10.44 -19.47 9.46
C ALA A 223 -10.04 -20.74 10.23
N ALA A 224 -10.66 -21.00 11.39
CA ALA A 224 -10.49 -22.25 12.12
C ALA A 224 -11.08 -23.44 11.35
N ALA A 225 -12.25 -23.32 10.72
CA ALA A 225 -12.84 -24.36 9.88
C ALA A 225 -11.97 -24.68 8.65
N ILE A 226 -11.40 -23.66 8.00
CA ILE A 226 -10.42 -23.82 6.94
C ILE A 226 -9.19 -24.58 7.47
N VAL A 227 -8.62 -24.17 8.61
CA VAL A 227 -7.48 -24.87 9.24
C VAL A 227 -7.83 -26.32 9.64
N ASP A 228 -9.02 -26.56 10.18
CA ASP A 228 -9.50 -27.87 10.62
C ASP A 228 -9.78 -28.79 9.43
N SER A 229 -10.22 -28.25 8.29
CA SER A 229 -10.33 -28.99 7.03
C SER A 229 -8.96 -29.52 6.55
N PHE A 230 -7.87 -28.85 6.93
CA PHE A 230 -6.49 -29.22 6.63
C PHE A 230 -5.77 -29.98 7.76
N ALA A 231 -6.44 -30.28 8.87
CA ALA A 231 -5.85 -31.05 9.97
C ALA A 231 -5.60 -32.51 9.56
N PRO A 232 -4.47 -33.14 9.98
CA PRO A 232 -4.24 -34.56 9.73
C PRO A 232 -5.33 -35.43 10.36
N GLY A 233 -6.22 -35.99 9.53
CA GLY A 233 -7.34 -36.86 9.98
C GLY A 233 -8.75 -36.29 9.77
N SER A 234 -8.92 -35.14 9.10
CA SER A 234 -10.23 -34.65 8.62
C SER A 234 -10.82 -35.59 7.53
N ASP A 235 -12.13 -35.53 7.27
CA ASP A 235 -12.79 -36.35 6.22
C ASP A 235 -12.14 -36.16 4.84
N TYR A 236 -11.51 -35.01 4.59
CA TYR A 236 -10.73 -34.74 3.38
C TYR A 236 -9.44 -35.60 3.31
N ALA A 237 -8.76 -35.82 4.44
CA ALA A 237 -7.59 -36.69 4.53
C ALA A 237 -7.93 -38.18 4.37
N LEU A 238 -9.18 -38.58 4.67
CA LEU A 238 -9.67 -39.95 4.50
C LEU A 238 -10.14 -40.22 3.06
N HIS A 239 -10.66 -39.22 2.34
CA HIS A 239 -11.05 -39.38 0.93
C HIS A 239 -9.87 -39.60 -0.03
N VAL A 240 -8.69 -39.02 0.26
CA VAL A 240 -7.47 -39.19 -0.57
C VAL A 240 -6.95 -40.63 -0.58
N GLN A 241 -7.27 -41.45 0.43
CA GLN A 241 -6.83 -42.86 0.45
C GLN A 241 -7.76 -43.81 -0.32
N ASN A 242 -9.02 -43.43 -0.58
CA ASN A 242 -10.02 -44.33 -1.18
C ASN A 242 -10.30 -44.06 -2.67
N GLU A 243 -9.97 -42.88 -3.22
CA GLU A 243 -10.25 -42.57 -4.63
C GLU A 243 -9.33 -43.24 -5.65
N ASN A 244 -8.32 -43.99 -5.20
CA ASN A 244 -7.50 -44.82 -6.08
C ASN A 244 -8.13 -46.18 -6.42
N ASN A 245 -9.37 -46.49 -6.00
CA ASN A 245 -9.89 -47.86 -6.22
C ASN A 245 -11.40 -48.11 -6.39
N ASP A 246 -12.27 -47.16 -6.76
CA ASP A 246 -13.56 -47.59 -7.37
C ASP A 246 -14.23 -46.57 -8.29
N GLY A 247 -14.57 -47.00 -9.49
CA GLY A 247 -14.99 -46.16 -10.62
C GLY A 247 -16.47 -45.82 -10.65
N THR A 248 -17.00 -45.13 -9.63
CA THR A 248 -18.40 -44.70 -9.62
C THR A 248 -18.58 -43.25 -9.13
N LEU A 249 -18.78 -42.33 -10.07
CA LEU A 249 -19.14 -40.93 -9.81
C LEU A 249 -20.60 -40.83 -9.33
N PRO A 250 -20.91 -40.04 -8.29
CA PRO A 250 -22.30 -39.75 -7.90
C PRO A 250 -22.98 -38.80 -8.89
N GLN A 251 -24.18 -39.17 -9.34
CA GLN A 251 -25.05 -38.35 -10.18
C GLN A 251 -25.83 -37.35 -9.32
N HIS A 252 -25.56 -36.05 -9.47
CA HIS A 252 -26.44 -34.98 -8.97
C HIS A 252 -27.47 -34.58 -10.03
N PRO A 253 -28.72 -34.26 -9.63
CA PRO A 253 -29.82 -34.00 -10.55
C PRO A 253 -29.67 -32.68 -11.33
N ASP A 254 -30.03 -32.75 -12.62
CA ASP A 254 -30.07 -31.65 -13.58
C ASP A 254 -30.84 -30.42 -13.07
N ILE A 255 -30.15 -29.29 -12.95
CA ILE A 255 -30.76 -27.96 -12.83
C ILE A 255 -30.36 -27.13 -14.05
N ASN A 256 -30.94 -27.47 -15.19
CA ASN A 256 -30.92 -26.62 -16.39
C ASN A 256 -31.95 -25.50 -16.22
N GLN A 257 -31.50 -24.27 -15.98
CA GLN A 257 -32.10 -23.06 -16.56
C GLN A 257 -31.00 -22.00 -16.79
N ASP A 258 -30.50 -21.97 -18.03
CA ASP A 258 -29.65 -20.92 -18.60
C ASP A 258 -30.30 -19.52 -18.46
N PRO A 259 -29.48 -18.50 -18.15
CA PRO A 259 -29.37 -17.34 -19.02
C PRO A 259 -28.07 -17.48 -19.82
N ALA A 260 -28.20 -17.61 -21.14
CA ALA A 260 -27.12 -17.83 -22.08
C ALA A 260 -25.87 -17.00 -21.73
N ALA A 261 -24.78 -17.70 -21.42
CA ALA A 261 -23.45 -17.09 -21.33
C ALA A 261 -23.18 -16.33 -22.64
N PRO A 262 -22.90 -15.02 -22.62
CA PRO A 262 -22.60 -14.29 -23.84
C PRO A 262 -21.37 -14.92 -24.51
N SER A 263 -21.54 -15.32 -25.76
CA SER A 263 -20.53 -15.95 -26.61
C SER A 263 -19.26 -15.09 -26.71
N ARG A 264 -18.16 -15.68 -26.20
CA ARG A 264 -16.76 -15.24 -26.31
C ARG A 264 -16.26 -15.28 -27.76
N TYR A 265 -15.40 -14.32 -28.08
CA TYR A 265 -14.61 -14.16 -29.30
C TYR A 265 -15.35 -13.67 -30.57
N GLN A 266 -15.23 -12.37 -30.83
CA GLN A 266 -15.34 -11.79 -32.17
C GLN A 266 -13.92 -11.59 -32.73
N PRO A 267 -13.61 -12.08 -33.94
CA PRO A 267 -12.33 -11.80 -34.60
C PRO A 267 -12.10 -10.29 -34.72
N GLY A 268 -11.13 -9.76 -33.96
CA GLY A 268 -10.87 -8.32 -33.80
C GLY A 268 -10.73 -7.83 -32.36
N HIS A 269 -11.11 -8.64 -31.36
CA HIS A 269 -10.84 -8.34 -29.95
C HIS A 269 -9.33 -8.46 -29.64
N ARG A 270 -8.75 -7.44 -28.98
CA ARG A 270 -7.38 -7.47 -28.46
C ARG A 270 -7.25 -8.59 -27.42
N LEU A 271 -6.09 -9.25 -27.38
CA LEU A 271 -5.73 -10.14 -26.28
C LEU A 271 -5.80 -9.36 -24.95
N GLY A 272 -6.27 -10.04 -23.90
CA GLY A 272 -6.32 -9.50 -22.55
C GLY A 272 -4.93 -9.13 -22.01
N LYS A 273 -4.91 -8.49 -20.85
CA LYS A 273 -3.69 -8.07 -20.16
C LYS A 273 -3.46 -8.88 -18.90
N ILE A 274 -2.19 -9.21 -18.63
CA ILE A 274 -1.79 -9.90 -17.39
C ILE A 274 -1.17 -8.87 -16.44
N VAL A 275 -1.71 -8.77 -15.23
CA VAL A 275 -1.18 -7.96 -14.14
C VAL A 275 -0.73 -8.86 -13.01
N THR A 276 0.53 -8.78 -12.63
CA THR A 276 1.07 -9.56 -11.52
C THR A 276 1.28 -8.64 -10.31
N VAL A 277 0.58 -8.94 -9.22
CA VAL A 277 0.71 -8.24 -7.93
C VAL A 277 1.75 -8.98 -7.10
N TRP A 278 2.89 -8.33 -6.90
CA TRP A 278 4.08 -8.91 -6.29
C TRP A 278 4.69 -7.94 -5.29
N GLY A 279 5.80 -8.28 -4.63
CA GLY A 279 6.50 -7.38 -3.74
C GLY A 279 7.28 -8.06 -2.61
N THR A 280 7.67 -7.27 -1.62
CA THR A 280 8.57 -7.68 -0.54
C THR A 280 7.93 -8.70 0.42
N HIS A 281 8.75 -9.46 1.13
CA HIS A 281 8.35 -10.24 2.29
C HIS A 281 7.75 -9.35 3.42
N GLY A 282 6.97 -9.96 4.33
CA GLY A 282 6.39 -9.27 5.48
C GLY A 282 4.96 -8.75 5.28
N ALA A 283 4.21 -9.35 4.36
CA ALA A 283 2.79 -9.07 4.10
C ALA A 283 2.46 -7.58 3.81
N PRO A 284 3.08 -6.95 2.78
CA PRO A 284 2.80 -5.58 2.38
C PRO A 284 1.38 -5.36 1.83
N GLY A 285 0.58 -6.44 1.69
CA GLY A 285 -0.82 -6.39 1.27
C GLY A 285 -1.07 -6.72 -0.20
N ARG A 286 -0.28 -7.62 -0.80
CA ARG A 286 -0.45 -8.10 -2.18
C ARG A 286 -1.87 -8.60 -2.45
N SER A 287 -2.32 -9.61 -1.71
CA SER A 287 -3.67 -10.20 -1.85
C SER A 287 -4.79 -9.19 -1.68
N THR A 288 -4.66 -8.26 -0.72
CA THR A 288 -5.64 -7.18 -0.54
C THR A 288 -5.72 -6.26 -1.75
N ILE A 289 -4.57 -5.91 -2.35
CA ILE A 289 -4.52 -5.06 -3.53
C ILE A 289 -5.02 -5.83 -4.76
N ALA A 290 -4.61 -7.09 -4.95
CA ALA A 290 -5.06 -7.93 -6.06
C ALA A 290 -6.59 -8.09 -6.08
N PHE A 291 -7.21 -8.40 -4.94
CA PHE A 291 -8.66 -8.48 -4.80
C PHE A 291 -9.35 -7.16 -5.16
N ASN A 292 -8.86 -6.03 -4.62
CA ASN A 292 -9.50 -4.74 -4.87
C ASN A 292 -9.29 -4.23 -6.31
N LEU A 293 -8.17 -4.56 -6.95
CA LEU A 293 -7.94 -4.29 -8.37
C LEU A 293 -8.89 -5.10 -9.25
N ALA A 294 -9.12 -6.38 -8.92
CA ALA A 294 -10.10 -7.21 -9.62
C ALA A 294 -11.51 -6.62 -9.50
N ALA A 295 -11.89 -6.23 -8.28
CA ALA A 295 -13.18 -5.60 -8.04
C ALA A 295 -13.35 -4.27 -8.79
N LEU A 296 -12.32 -3.42 -8.82
CA LEU A 296 -12.34 -2.17 -9.56
C LEU A 296 -12.53 -2.39 -11.06
N ALA A 297 -11.73 -3.26 -11.67
CA ALA A 297 -11.82 -3.54 -13.10
C ALA A 297 -13.16 -4.18 -13.49
N ALA A 298 -13.69 -5.09 -12.67
CA ALA A 298 -14.99 -5.72 -12.89
C ALA A 298 -16.13 -4.70 -12.82
N GLN A 299 -16.11 -3.76 -11.87
CA GLN A 299 -17.10 -2.67 -11.79
C GLN A 299 -17.00 -1.68 -12.96
N GLN A 300 -15.84 -1.61 -13.62
CA GLN A 300 -15.65 -0.85 -14.87
C GLN A 300 -16.09 -1.63 -16.12
N GLY A 301 -16.69 -2.81 -15.94
CA GLY A 301 -17.27 -3.62 -17.02
C GLY A 301 -16.28 -4.57 -17.70
N GLN A 302 -15.09 -4.76 -17.16
CA GLN A 302 -14.10 -5.70 -17.72
C GLN A 302 -14.42 -7.14 -17.34
N GLN A 303 -14.13 -8.06 -18.25
CA GLN A 303 -14.06 -9.49 -17.92
C GLN A 303 -12.74 -9.75 -17.19
N VAL A 304 -12.81 -10.03 -15.89
CA VAL A 304 -11.64 -10.18 -15.02
C VAL A 304 -11.52 -11.62 -14.50
N CYS A 305 -10.30 -12.15 -14.50
CA CYS A 305 -9.93 -13.36 -13.77
C CYS A 305 -8.88 -13.02 -12.70
N LEU A 306 -9.18 -13.30 -11.43
CA LEU A 306 -8.24 -13.21 -10.30
C LEU A 306 -7.68 -14.59 -9.99
N ILE A 307 -6.36 -14.73 -9.87
CA ILE A 307 -5.68 -15.98 -9.58
C ILE A 307 -4.92 -15.85 -8.26
N ASP A 308 -5.16 -16.78 -7.33
CA ASP A 308 -4.26 -16.97 -6.18
C ASP A 308 -3.10 -17.89 -6.59
N ALA A 309 -1.95 -17.28 -6.88
CA ALA A 309 -0.71 -17.97 -7.25
C ALA A 309 0.35 -17.86 -6.14
N ASP A 310 -0.02 -17.47 -4.91
CA ASP A 310 0.88 -17.54 -3.76
C ASP A 310 0.97 -19.00 -3.27
N THR A 311 1.94 -19.72 -3.80
CA THR A 311 2.19 -21.13 -3.42
C THR A 311 2.82 -21.29 -2.03
N TYR A 312 3.09 -20.20 -1.29
CA TYR A 312 3.61 -20.26 0.08
C TYR A 312 2.48 -20.15 1.10
N ALA A 313 1.59 -19.18 0.90
CA ALA A 313 0.51 -18.86 1.83
C ALA A 313 -0.69 -18.29 1.05
N PRO A 314 -1.43 -19.13 0.31
CA PRO A 314 -2.65 -18.72 -0.38
C PRO A 314 -3.66 -18.20 0.66
N SER A 315 -4.40 -17.17 0.29
CA SER A 315 -5.25 -16.43 1.25
C SER A 315 -6.42 -15.67 0.64
N LEU A 316 -6.58 -15.69 -0.68
CA LEU A 316 -7.63 -14.91 -1.35
C LEU A 316 -9.03 -15.45 -1.07
N ASP A 317 -9.19 -16.75 -0.95
CA ASP A 317 -10.41 -17.44 -0.50
C ASP A 317 -10.88 -16.92 0.86
N ALA A 318 -9.99 -16.95 1.85
CA ALA A 318 -10.26 -16.45 3.20
C ALA A 318 -10.49 -14.93 3.21
N LEU A 319 -9.76 -14.18 2.38
CA LEU A 319 -9.92 -12.73 2.28
C LEU A 319 -11.30 -12.34 1.71
N MET A 320 -11.83 -13.14 0.79
CA MET A 320 -13.14 -12.93 0.14
C MET A 320 -14.29 -13.66 0.84
N ALA A 321 -14.00 -14.37 1.95
CA ALA A 321 -14.95 -15.20 2.69
C ALA A 321 -15.66 -16.24 1.82
N LEU A 322 -14.91 -16.90 0.92
CA LEU A 322 -15.40 -17.99 0.08
C LEU A 322 -15.28 -19.32 0.81
N GLU A 323 -16.29 -20.18 0.65
CA GLU A 323 -16.35 -21.51 1.29
C GLU A 323 -15.88 -22.59 0.31
N ASP A 324 -15.16 -23.59 0.81
CA ASP A 324 -14.81 -24.82 0.09
C ASP A 324 -14.12 -24.60 -1.27
N THR A 325 -13.22 -23.62 -1.35
CA THR A 325 -12.43 -23.42 -2.57
C THR A 325 -11.42 -24.55 -2.72
N GLY A 326 -11.65 -25.45 -3.67
CA GLY A 326 -10.70 -26.51 -4.04
C GLY A 326 -9.39 -25.96 -4.60
N SER A 327 -8.52 -26.80 -5.15
CA SER A 327 -7.25 -26.35 -5.77
C SER A 327 -7.37 -26.05 -7.25
N GLY A 328 -8.13 -25.01 -7.60
CA GLY A 328 -8.47 -24.70 -8.98
C GLY A 328 -7.25 -24.51 -9.86
N LEU A 329 -6.25 -23.76 -9.40
CA LEU A 329 -5.01 -23.51 -10.15
C LEU A 329 -4.25 -24.81 -10.45
N ALA A 330 -4.14 -25.71 -9.48
CA ALA A 330 -3.48 -27.01 -9.66
C ALA A 330 -4.24 -27.91 -10.64
N ILE A 331 -5.58 -27.91 -10.58
CA ILE A 331 -6.42 -28.67 -11.51
C ILE A 331 -6.23 -28.14 -12.94
N LEU A 332 -6.29 -26.82 -13.14
CA LEU A 332 -6.07 -26.23 -14.46
C LEU A 332 -4.65 -26.49 -14.98
N CYS A 333 -3.63 -26.46 -14.12
CA CYS A 333 -2.26 -26.81 -14.53
C CYS A 333 -2.14 -28.29 -14.93
N SER A 334 -2.82 -29.20 -14.22
CA SER A 334 -2.87 -30.62 -14.59
C SER A 334 -3.58 -30.84 -15.94
N ASP A 335 -4.66 -30.12 -16.20
CA ASP A 335 -5.36 -30.14 -17.49
C ASP A 335 -4.49 -29.56 -18.61
N ALA A 336 -3.73 -28.49 -18.34
CA ALA A 336 -2.77 -27.92 -19.29
C ALA A 336 -1.65 -28.93 -19.66
N ASP A 337 -1.03 -29.57 -18.67
CA ASP A 337 -0.02 -30.62 -18.89
C ASP A 337 -0.54 -31.76 -19.80
N ARG A 338 -1.85 -32.04 -19.76
CA ARG A 338 -2.53 -33.06 -20.58
C ARG A 338 -3.04 -32.52 -21.92
N ALA A 339 -2.87 -31.23 -22.21
CA ALA A 339 -3.47 -30.51 -23.33
C ALA A 339 -5.01 -30.63 -23.38
N GLN A 340 -5.66 -30.53 -22.20
CA GLN A 340 -7.10 -30.73 -22.00
C GLN A 340 -7.81 -29.48 -21.43
N LEU A 341 -7.21 -28.29 -21.56
CA LEU A 341 -7.85 -27.04 -21.14
C LEU A 341 -9.15 -26.80 -21.93
N ASP A 342 -10.26 -26.92 -21.23
CA ASP A 342 -11.61 -26.80 -21.77
C ASP A 342 -12.39 -25.73 -21.01
N GLU A 343 -13.18 -24.94 -21.74
CA GLU A 343 -13.91 -23.81 -21.17
C GLU A 343 -15.02 -24.23 -20.21
N LYS A 344 -15.72 -25.32 -20.51
CA LYS A 344 -16.80 -25.82 -19.65
C LYS A 344 -16.22 -26.39 -18.35
N LYS A 345 -15.11 -27.12 -18.42
CA LYS A 345 -14.40 -27.61 -17.23
C LYS A 345 -13.84 -26.47 -16.39
N ALA A 346 -13.14 -25.52 -17.00
CA ALA A 346 -12.57 -24.38 -16.30
C ALA A 346 -13.66 -23.54 -15.61
N GLY A 347 -14.81 -23.32 -16.27
CA GLY A 347 -15.95 -22.62 -15.68
C GLY A 347 -16.62 -23.34 -14.51
N ALA A 348 -16.44 -24.66 -14.40
CA ALA A 348 -16.89 -25.44 -13.23
C ALA A 348 -15.88 -25.43 -12.08
N ILE A 349 -14.62 -25.09 -12.35
CA ILE A 349 -13.53 -25.02 -11.37
C ILE A 349 -13.39 -23.60 -10.80
N MET A 350 -13.59 -22.58 -11.63
CA MET A 350 -13.51 -21.19 -11.23
C MET A 350 -14.77 -20.77 -10.47
N GLU A 351 -14.57 -19.96 -9.45
CA GLU A 351 -15.66 -19.39 -8.67
C GLU A 351 -16.04 -18.01 -9.20
N ARG A 352 -17.35 -17.80 -9.39
CA ARG A 352 -17.88 -16.50 -9.81
C ARG A 352 -18.11 -15.63 -8.58
N VAL A 353 -17.22 -14.68 -8.33
CA VAL A 353 -17.32 -13.77 -7.17
C VAL A 353 -18.28 -12.62 -7.48
N PRO A 354 -19.41 -12.49 -6.75
CA PRO A 354 -20.35 -11.40 -6.96
C PRO A 354 -19.87 -10.11 -6.30
N LEU A 355 -20.08 -8.98 -7.00
CA LEU A 355 -19.96 -7.64 -6.45
C LEU A 355 -21.32 -6.94 -6.53
N LYS A 356 -21.48 -5.82 -5.83
CA LYS A 356 -22.66 -4.96 -5.94
C LYS A 356 -22.97 -4.58 -7.39
N ASN A 357 -21.92 -4.32 -8.19
CA ASN A 357 -22.01 -3.89 -9.59
C ASN A 357 -21.07 -4.72 -10.48
N GLY A 358 -21.46 -5.95 -10.84
CA GLY A 358 -20.69 -6.82 -11.71
C GLY A 358 -20.11 -8.03 -10.98
N THR A 359 -19.24 -8.76 -11.65
CA THR A 359 -18.67 -10.01 -11.15
C THR A 359 -17.30 -10.24 -11.76
N PHE A 360 -16.42 -10.99 -11.09
CA PHE A 360 -15.21 -11.53 -11.70
C PHE A 360 -15.10 -13.04 -11.42
N ASP A 361 -14.28 -13.72 -12.22
CA ASP A 361 -13.97 -15.14 -12.01
C ASP A 361 -12.72 -15.27 -11.14
N PHE A 362 -12.75 -16.18 -10.17
CA PHE A 362 -11.66 -16.47 -9.25
C PHE A 362 -11.13 -17.88 -9.49
N LEU A 363 -9.81 -17.98 -9.67
CA LEU A 363 -9.07 -19.22 -9.74
C LEU A 363 -8.31 -19.42 -8.42
N SER A 364 -8.84 -20.31 -7.58
CA SER A 364 -8.30 -20.58 -6.25
C SER A 364 -6.90 -21.21 -6.31
N GLY A 365 -6.12 -20.92 -5.26
CA GLY A 365 -4.74 -21.39 -5.12
C GLY A 365 -4.65 -22.85 -4.69
N ILE A 366 -3.44 -23.29 -4.33
CA ILE A 366 -3.22 -24.62 -3.75
C ILE A 366 -3.75 -24.69 -2.31
N THR A 367 -4.33 -25.82 -1.91
CA THR A 367 -4.89 -25.96 -0.54
C THR A 367 -3.84 -26.17 0.55
N SER A 368 -2.59 -26.45 0.17
CA SER A 368 -1.48 -26.59 1.10
C SER A 368 -0.18 -26.21 0.43
N SER A 369 0.71 -25.55 1.16
CA SER A 369 1.99 -25.09 0.65
C SER A 369 2.89 -26.24 0.15
N SER A 370 2.67 -27.48 0.60
CA SER A 370 3.39 -28.67 0.12
C SER A 370 3.03 -29.08 -1.32
N ARG A 371 1.89 -28.61 -1.84
CA ARG A 371 1.39 -28.91 -3.20
C ARG A 371 1.96 -27.99 -4.28
N TRP A 372 2.92 -27.13 -3.92
CA TRP A 372 3.63 -26.27 -4.87
C TRP A 372 4.17 -26.98 -6.13
N PRO A 373 4.60 -28.27 -6.12
CA PRO A 373 5.08 -28.95 -7.32
C PRO A 373 4.00 -29.18 -8.40
N GLU A 374 2.73 -29.04 -8.05
CA GLU A 374 1.60 -29.18 -8.99
C GLU A 374 1.45 -27.95 -9.90
N VAL A 375 1.98 -26.81 -9.49
CA VAL A 375 1.96 -25.56 -10.28
C VAL A 375 3.30 -25.41 -11.02
N ARG A 376 3.48 -26.21 -12.08
CA ARG A 376 4.70 -26.19 -12.91
C ARG A 376 4.72 -24.97 -13.83
N ALA A 377 5.92 -24.46 -14.11
CA ALA A 377 6.12 -23.28 -14.95
C ALA A 377 5.44 -23.40 -16.33
N ARG A 378 5.71 -24.50 -17.05
CA ARG A 378 5.10 -24.74 -18.38
C ARG A 378 3.57 -24.74 -18.32
N ALA A 379 3.00 -25.55 -17.43
CA ALA A 379 1.55 -25.66 -17.27
C ALA A 379 0.93 -24.30 -16.94
N PHE A 380 1.54 -23.55 -16.03
CA PHE A 380 1.02 -22.26 -15.63
C PHE A 380 1.14 -21.21 -16.75
N THR A 381 2.21 -21.23 -17.55
CA THR A 381 2.29 -20.42 -18.78
C THR A 381 1.15 -20.74 -19.74
N GLU A 382 0.85 -22.02 -19.98
CA GLU A 382 -0.26 -22.43 -20.85
C GLU A 382 -1.62 -21.98 -20.30
N VAL A 383 -1.82 -22.03 -18.98
CA VAL A 383 -3.02 -21.50 -18.32
C VAL A 383 -3.14 -19.99 -18.51
N LEU A 384 -2.08 -19.22 -18.25
CA LEU A 384 -2.09 -17.76 -18.40
C LEU A 384 -2.38 -17.34 -19.84
N GLU A 385 -1.75 -17.98 -20.82
CA GLU A 385 -2.02 -17.74 -22.24
C GLU A 385 -3.48 -18.08 -22.61
N TRP A 386 -4.00 -19.20 -22.11
CA TRP A 386 -5.38 -19.61 -22.35
C TRP A 386 -6.41 -18.62 -21.75
N LEU A 387 -6.12 -18.08 -20.57
CA LEU A 387 -6.94 -17.06 -19.90
C LEU A 387 -6.86 -15.71 -20.60
N LYS A 388 -5.69 -15.32 -21.12
CA LYS A 388 -5.46 -14.07 -21.86
C LYS A 388 -6.36 -13.95 -23.10
N HIS A 389 -6.79 -15.07 -23.69
CA HIS A 389 -7.71 -15.07 -24.82
C HIS A 389 -9.20 -14.92 -24.42
N ARG A 390 -9.50 -14.97 -23.11
CA ARG A 390 -10.86 -15.14 -22.57
C ARG A 390 -11.30 -14.04 -21.61
N TYR A 391 -10.35 -13.32 -21.05
CA TYR A 391 -10.56 -12.21 -20.13
C TYR A 391 -9.89 -10.96 -20.67
N ASP A 392 -10.48 -9.80 -20.40
CA ASP A 392 -9.83 -8.51 -20.70
C ASP A 392 -8.63 -8.30 -19.77
N LEU A 393 -8.72 -8.84 -18.54
CA LEU A 393 -7.71 -8.70 -17.51
C LEU A 393 -7.56 -10.00 -16.70
N VAL A 394 -6.32 -10.46 -16.54
CA VAL A 394 -5.93 -11.55 -15.63
C VAL A 394 -5.03 -10.96 -14.55
N ILE A 395 -5.39 -11.11 -13.29
CA ILE A 395 -4.64 -10.60 -12.14
C ILE A 395 -4.07 -11.79 -11.36
N CYS A 396 -2.75 -11.84 -11.20
CA CYS A 396 -2.06 -12.87 -10.43
C CYS A 396 -1.58 -12.30 -9.09
N ASP A 397 -2.06 -12.84 -7.97
CA ASP A 397 -1.46 -12.61 -6.64
C ASP A 397 -0.35 -13.65 -6.41
N VAL A 398 0.88 -13.22 -6.16
CA VAL A 398 2.04 -14.13 -6.09
C VAL A 398 2.88 -13.94 -4.84
N ALA A 399 3.63 -15.00 -4.50
CA ALA A 399 4.57 -14.98 -3.38
C ALA A 399 5.76 -14.06 -3.63
N ALA A 400 6.43 -13.62 -2.55
CA ALA A 400 7.58 -12.71 -2.63
C ALA A 400 8.88 -13.32 -3.20
N PRO A 401 9.28 -14.57 -2.86
CA PRO A 401 10.53 -15.18 -3.31
C PRO A 401 10.68 -15.23 -4.84
N ILE A 402 11.90 -14.97 -5.31
CA ILE A 402 12.27 -15.00 -6.75
C ILE A 402 13.59 -15.71 -6.99
N GLU A 403 14.13 -16.38 -5.99
CA GLU A 403 15.31 -17.22 -6.09
C GLU A 403 15.04 -18.36 -7.09
N VAL A 404 16.03 -18.67 -7.91
CA VAL A 404 16.00 -19.81 -8.82
C VAL A 404 16.84 -20.90 -8.18
N ASP A 405 16.19 -22.02 -7.80
CA ASP A 405 16.90 -23.17 -7.24
C ASP A 405 17.99 -23.64 -8.22
N GLU A 406 19.23 -23.84 -7.73
CA GLU A 406 20.31 -24.41 -8.53
C GLU A 406 19.93 -25.86 -8.90
N GLU A 407 19.94 -26.17 -10.21
CA GLU A 407 19.66 -27.52 -10.71
C GLU A 407 20.78 -28.49 -10.30
N LEU A 408 20.66 -29.06 -9.11
CA LEU A 408 21.57 -30.08 -8.59
C LEU A 408 21.07 -31.50 -8.93
N THR A 409 20.70 -31.81 -10.18
CA THR A 409 20.45 -33.22 -10.56
C THR A 409 20.60 -33.51 -12.06
N PHE A 410 21.10 -34.72 -12.34
CA PHE A 410 21.41 -35.27 -13.67
C PHE A 410 20.17 -35.84 -14.41
N ASP A 411 18.99 -35.80 -13.79
CA ASP A 411 17.73 -36.41 -14.29
C ASP A 411 16.62 -35.36 -14.47
N GLY A 412 16.67 -34.62 -15.59
CA GLY A 412 15.56 -33.77 -16.07
C GLY A 412 15.24 -32.52 -15.24
N PRO A 413 14.37 -31.63 -15.75
CA PRO A 413 14.01 -30.40 -15.06
C PRO A 413 13.12 -30.71 -13.85
N ALA A 414 13.69 -30.60 -12.65
CA ALA A 414 12.96 -30.68 -11.39
C ALA A 414 12.01 -29.48 -11.22
N PRO A 415 10.84 -29.65 -10.57
CA PRO A 415 9.97 -28.53 -10.26
C PRO A 415 10.71 -27.54 -9.34
N ARG A 416 10.63 -26.24 -9.66
CA ARG A 416 11.29 -25.15 -8.90
C ARG A 416 10.31 -24.54 -7.91
N ARG A 417 10.76 -24.24 -6.68
CA ARG A 417 9.87 -23.78 -5.60
C ARG A 417 9.09 -22.52 -5.97
N ASN A 418 9.75 -21.60 -6.67
CA ASN A 418 9.24 -20.28 -7.05
C ASN A 418 8.69 -20.24 -8.49
N ALA A 419 8.42 -21.39 -9.11
CA ALA A 419 7.99 -21.47 -10.50
C ALA A 419 6.73 -20.64 -10.78
N ALA A 420 5.73 -20.66 -9.88
CA ALA A 420 4.51 -19.88 -10.04
C ALA A 420 4.78 -18.37 -10.10
N THR A 421 5.51 -17.83 -9.12
CA THR A 421 5.90 -16.41 -9.09
C THR A 421 6.70 -16.02 -10.33
N LEU A 422 7.76 -16.77 -10.65
CA LEU A 422 8.63 -16.47 -11.79
C LEU A 422 7.88 -16.51 -13.12
N THR A 423 6.95 -17.45 -13.29
CA THR A 423 6.12 -17.57 -14.50
C THR A 423 5.15 -16.40 -14.63
N ALA A 424 4.46 -16.03 -13.55
CA ALA A 424 3.56 -14.88 -13.56
C ALA A 424 4.30 -13.55 -13.81
N LEU A 425 5.53 -13.39 -13.31
CA LEU A 425 6.36 -12.22 -13.61
C LEU A 425 6.80 -12.20 -15.08
N ALA A 426 7.25 -13.33 -15.62
CA ALA A 426 7.70 -13.44 -17.01
C ALA A 426 6.56 -13.20 -18.03
N CYS A 427 5.32 -13.57 -17.69
CA CYS A 427 4.14 -13.40 -18.54
C CYS A 427 3.43 -12.05 -18.36
N ALA A 428 3.82 -11.22 -17.39
CA ALA A 428 3.10 -10.00 -17.04
C ALA A 428 3.24 -8.90 -18.10
N ASP A 429 2.12 -8.27 -18.46
CA ASP A 429 2.13 -6.98 -19.17
C ASP A 429 2.44 -5.83 -18.18
N ARG A 430 2.01 -5.95 -16.92
CA ARG A 430 2.32 -5.01 -15.82
C ARG A 430 2.59 -5.74 -14.51
N VAL A 431 3.59 -5.27 -13.77
CA VAL A 431 3.91 -5.75 -12.42
C VAL A 431 3.69 -4.63 -11.42
N ILE A 432 2.92 -4.91 -10.37
CA ILE A 432 2.70 -4.00 -9.24
C ILE A 432 3.52 -4.53 -8.07
N ALA A 433 4.72 -3.97 -7.87
CA ALA A 433 5.65 -4.36 -6.82
C ALA A 433 5.40 -3.55 -5.53
N LEU A 434 5.02 -4.25 -4.46
CA LEU A 434 4.57 -3.68 -3.21
C LEU A 434 5.60 -3.79 -2.08
N GLY A 435 5.82 -2.70 -1.36
CA GLY A 435 6.51 -2.67 -0.07
C GLY A 435 5.61 -2.08 1.02
N GLU A 436 5.96 -2.27 2.30
CA GLU A 436 5.28 -1.59 3.40
C GLU A 436 5.85 -0.16 3.56
N ALA A 437 4.98 0.82 3.76
CA ALA A 437 5.30 2.23 3.94
C ALA A 437 5.78 2.53 5.37
N ASP A 438 6.89 1.91 5.77
CA ASP A 438 7.55 2.14 7.05
C ASP A 438 9.07 2.00 6.97
N VAL A 439 9.74 2.10 8.12
CA VAL A 439 11.21 2.04 8.24
C VAL A 439 11.81 0.68 7.86
N ILE A 440 11.01 -0.38 7.81
CA ILE A 440 11.44 -1.73 7.43
C ILE A 440 11.12 -1.99 5.95
N GLY A 441 9.92 -1.64 5.51
CA GLY A 441 9.43 -1.94 4.17
C GLY A 441 10.08 -1.10 3.07
N LEU A 442 10.41 0.17 3.32
CA LEU A 442 11.08 1.01 2.31
C LEU A 442 12.47 0.45 1.92
N PRO A 443 13.40 0.15 2.85
CA PRO A 443 14.67 -0.48 2.49
C PRO A 443 14.49 -1.83 1.77
N ARG A 444 13.49 -2.63 2.15
CA ARG A 444 13.20 -3.91 1.48
C ARG A 444 12.77 -3.70 0.02
N LEU A 445 11.92 -2.71 -0.25
CA LEU A 445 11.48 -2.44 -1.61
C LEU A 445 12.61 -1.87 -2.47
N ILE A 446 13.48 -1.02 -1.90
CA ILE A 446 14.68 -0.53 -2.58
C ILE A 446 15.60 -1.69 -2.98
N ASN A 447 15.85 -2.64 -2.07
CA ASN A 447 16.69 -3.79 -2.35
C ASN A 447 16.05 -4.73 -3.39
N LEU A 448 14.74 -4.94 -3.31
CA LEU A 448 13.99 -5.70 -4.32
C LEU A 448 14.12 -5.06 -5.72
N ALA A 449 13.99 -3.73 -5.80
CA ALA A 449 14.14 -3.01 -7.06
C ALA A 449 15.56 -3.12 -7.64
N ARG A 450 16.60 -3.11 -6.78
CA ARG A 450 17.99 -3.36 -7.23
C ARG A 450 18.20 -4.77 -7.74
N GLU A 451 17.64 -5.76 -7.06
CA GLU A 451 17.71 -7.15 -7.50
C GLU A 451 17.02 -7.33 -8.86
N VAL A 452 15.84 -6.71 -9.02
CA VAL A 452 15.13 -6.65 -10.30
C VAL A 452 15.98 -6.02 -11.41
N GLN A 453 16.64 -4.89 -11.15
CA GLN A 453 17.52 -4.24 -12.13
C GLN A 453 18.72 -5.11 -12.52
N ALA A 454 19.17 -5.98 -11.63
CA ALA A 454 20.25 -6.94 -11.89
C ALA A 454 19.79 -8.19 -12.64
N ARG A 455 18.47 -8.41 -12.78
CA ARG A 455 17.86 -9.60 -13.38
C ARG A 455 16.81 -9.24 -14.44
N PRO A 456 17.21 -8.62 -15.57
CA PRO A 456 16.28 -8.20 -16.62
C PRO A 456 15.51 -9.37 -17.25
N GLU A 457 16.00 -10.61 -17.14
CA GLU A 457 15.35 -11.83 -17.61
C GLU A 457 14.08 -12.22 -16.82
N LEU A 458 13.82 -11.56 -15.69
CA LEU A 458 12.60 -11.77 -14.90
C LEU A 458 11.31 -11.41 -15.63
N PHE A 459 11.40 -10.48 -16.58
CA PHE A 459 10.25 -9.86 -17.23
C PHE A 459 10.39 -9.91 -18.75
N ALA A 460 9.26 -9.80 -19.44
CA ALA A 460 9.30 -9.49 -20.86
C ALA A 460 9.83 -8.05 -21.06
N PRO A 461 10.50 -7.74 -22.19
CA PRO A 461 11.09 -6.41 -22.42
C PRO A 461 10.09 -5.24 -22.34
N GLU A 462 8.81 -5.49 -22.61
CA GLU A 462 7.73 -4.50 -22.66
C GLU A 462 6.94 -4.43 -21.33
N THR A 463 7.32 -5.21 -20.31
CA THR A 463 6.61 -5.25 -19.02
C THR A 463 6.75 -3.91 -18.28
N ASP A 464 5.62 -3.29 -17.94
CA ASP A 464 5.59 -2.08 -17.11
C ASP A 464 5.71 -2.45 -15.62
N VAL A 465 6.80 -2.08 -14.97
CA VAL A 465 7.05 -2.38 -13.55
C VAL A 465 6.83 -1.13 -12.69
N GLN A 466 5.84 -1.20 -11.80
CA GLN A 466 5.49 -0.12 -10.89
C GLN A 466 5.89 -0.44 -9.45
N TYR A 467 6.41 0.55 -8.72
CA TYR A 467 6.81 0.41 -7.33
C TYR A 467 5.90 1.21 -6.41
N TRP A 468 5.27 0.53 -5.47
CA TRP A 468 4.27 1.11 -4.58
C TRP A 468 4.58 0.80 -3.13
N LEU A 469 4.48 1.81 -2.25
CA LEU A 469 4.54 1.62 -0.81
C LEU A 469 3.12 1.63 -0.25
N ASN A 470 2.69 0.50 0.33
CA ASN A 470 1.37 0.35 0.90
C ASN A 470 1.35 0.65 2.40
N ARG A 471 0.17 0.98 2.89
CA ARG A 471 -0.15 1.20 4.30
C ARG A 471 0.56 2.39 4.95
N SER A 472 0.68 3.47 4.21
CA SER A 472 1.24 4.72 4.75
C SER A 472 0.38 5.24 5.88
N ARG A 473 1.01 5.40 7.04
CA ARG A 473 0.39 5.87 8.28
C ARG A 473 1.31 6.87 8.96
N ARG A 474 0.74 7.99 9.40
CA ARG A 474 1.49 9.08 10.03
C ARG A 474 2.22 8.61 11.29
N GLU A 475 1.67 7.64 12.01
CA GLU A 475 2.27 7.08 13.22
C GLU A 475 3.56 6.30 12.94
N ALA A 476 3.74 5.74 11.74
CA ALA A 476 4.94 4.98 11.39
C ALA A 476 5.97 5.80 10.62
N ALA A 477 5.52 6.75 9.80
CA ALA A 477 6.40 7.50 8.89
C ALA A 477 6.56 8.99 9.28
N GLY A 478 5.86 9.44 10.32
CA GLY A 478 5.85 10.83 10.76
C GLY A 478 5.02 11.74 9.84
N PHE A 479 5.26 13.05 9.96
CA PHE A 479 4.59 14.06 9.14
C PHE A 479 5.03 14.01 7.68
N ASN A 480 4.08 14.23 6.76
CA ASN A 480 4.24 14.15 5.31
C ASN A 480 4.97 12.87 4.85
N PRO A 481 4.38 11.68 5.11
CA PRO A 481 5.05 10.40 4.92
C PRO A 481 5.36 10.12 3.45
N GLU A 482 4.49 10.55 2.53
CA GLU A 482 4.69 10.32 1.09
C GLU A 482 5.91 11.08 0.55
N ALA A 483 6.03 12.39 0.83
CA ALA A 483 7.17 13.17 0.35
C ALA A 483 8.49 12.60 0.88
N LYS A 484 8.55 12.25 2.16
CA LYS A 484 9.73 11.63 2.77
C LYS A 484 10.10 10.29 2.12
N MET A 485 9.12 9.45 1.81
CA MET A 485 9.37 8.17 1.15
C MET A 485 9.91 8.37 -0.27
N ARG A 486 9.33 9.31 -1.03
CA ARG A 486 9.80 9.66 -2.38
C ARG A 486 11.22 10.22 -2.36
N ASP A 487 11.53 11.12 -1.43
CA ASP A 487 12.88 11.69 -1.27
C ASP A 487 13.91 10.62 -0.92
N ASN A 488 13.57 9.70 -0.01
CA ASN A 488 14.47 8.60 0.34
C ASN A 488 14.66 7.63 -0.82
N TRP A 489 13.60 7.30 -1.55
CA TRP A 489 13.67 6.45 -2.75
C TRP A 489 14.59 7.05 -3.82
N ALA A 490 14.40 8.33 -4.15
CA ALA A 490 15.14 9.03 -5.20
C ALA A 490 16.65 9.16 -4.91
N ARG A 491 17.07 9.05 -3.64
CA ARG A 491 18.50 9.01 -3.26
C ARG A 491 19.19 7.72 -3.69
N TYR A 492 18.45 6.63 -3.86
CA TYR A 492 19.00 5.29 -4.07
C TYR A 492 18.72 4.71 -5.45
N LEU A 493 17.66 5.17 -6.12
CA LEU A 493 17.16 4.60 -7.37
C LEU A 493 16.78 5.71 -8.35
N SER A 494 17.09 5.50 -9.63
CA SER A 494 16.70 6.39 -10.74
C SER A 494 15.30 6.10 -11.27
N VAL A 495 14.81 4.87 -11.13
CA VAL A 495 13.42 4.51 -11.43
C VAL A 495 12.50 5.22 -10.43
N PRO A 496 11.38 5.83 -10.83
CA PRO A 496 10.51 6.55 -9.90
C PRO A 496 9.76 5.59 -8.97
N LEU A 497 9.51 6.04 -7.74
CA LEU A 497 8.47 5.44 -6.90
C LEU A 497 7.11 5.83 -7.50
N THR A 498 6.30 4.87 -7.90
CA THR A 498 5.00 5.14 -8.55
C THR A 498 4.05 5.82 -7.57
N GLY A 499 3.90 5.28 -6.36
CA GLY A 499 3.04 5.90 -5.36
C GLY A 499 3.15 5.35 -3.96
N VAL A 500 2.45 6.05 -3.06
CA VAL A 500 2.32 5.70 -1.64
C VAL A 500 0.84 5.62 -1.30
N ILE A 501 0.39 4.45 -0.85
CA ILE A 501 -1.01 4.15 -0.62
C ILE A 501 -1.34 4.42 0.87
N PRO A 502 -2.33 5.27 1.18
CA PRO A 502 -2.70 5.56 2.56
C PRO A 502 -3.31 4.34 3.27
N TYR A 503 -3.24 4.31 4.60
CA TYR A 503 -3.86 3.25 5.41
C TYR A 503 -4.94 3.77 6.35
N GLU A 504 -6.15 3.26 6.19
CA GLU A 504 -7.21 3.41 7.18
C GLU A 504 -7.55 2.07 7.84
N ARG A 505 -6.88 1.79 8.96
CA ARG A 505 -7.00 0.51 9.69
C ARG A 505 -8.45 0.09 9.92
N LYS A 506 -9.28 0.98 10.45
CA LYS A 506 -10.68 0.65 10.81
C LYS A 506 -11.50 0.21 9.60
N VAL A 507 -11.32 0.88 8.45
CA VAL A 507 -12.02 0.55 7.21
C VAL A 507 -11.51 -0.78 6.67
N MET A 508 -10.19 -0.94 6.56
CA MET A 508 -9.59 -2.16 6.03
C MET A 508 -9.87 -3.40 6.88
N ASP A 509 -9.84 -3.29 8.20
CA ASP A 509 -10.16 -4.40 9.11
C ASP A 509 -11.64 -4.80 9.01
N ARG A 510 -12.55 -3.83 8.78
CA ARG A 510 -13.96 -4.13 8.52
C ARG A 510 -14.15 -4.88 7.21
N LEU A 511 -13.53 -4.40 6.13
CA LEU A 511 -13.63 -5.01 4.81
C LEU A 511 -13.13 -6.45 4.82
N ARG A 512 -11.95 -6.71 5.41
CA ARG A 512 -11.41 -8.07 5.56
C ARG A 512 -12.31 -8.97 6.38
N ARG A 513 -12.95 -8.44 7.43
CA ARG A 513 -13.89 -9.22 8.24
C ARG A 513 -15.12 -9.66 7.44
N ASN A 514 -15.52 -8.87 6.46
CA ASN A 514 -16.76 -9.09 5.73
C ASN A 514 -16.56 -9.70 4.34
N GLY A 515 -15.31 -9.91 3.89
CA GLY A 515 -15.03 -10.33 2.51
C GLY A 515 -15.32 -9.24 1.45
N GLU A 516 -15.42 -7.97 1.84
CA GLU A 516 -15.91 -6.89 0.97
C GLU A 516 -14.78 -6.13 0.26
N ALA A 517 -15.01 -5.73 -0.99
CA ALA A 517 -14.10 -4.82 -1.68
C ALA A 517 -14.29 -3.37 -1.18
N LEU A 518 -13.20 -2.61 -1.10
CA LEU A 518 -13.21 -1.22 -0.64
C LEU A 518 -14.14 -0.35 -1.48
N LEU A 519 -14.11 -0.54 -2.80
CA LEU A 519 -14.90 0.24 -3.76
C LEU A 519 -16.42 0.11 -3.50
N GLU A 520 -16.88 -1.01 -2.96
CA GLU A 520 -18.30 -1.26 -2.67
C GLU A 520 -18.82 -0.51 -1.46
N VAL A 521 -17.93 -0.13 -0.54
CA VAL A 521 -18.32 0.53 0.72
C VAL A 521 -17.86 1.99 0.76
N ALA A 522 -16.71 2.30 0.18
CA ALA A 522 -16.13 3.64 0.17
C ALA A 522 -15.51 3.97 -1.19
N PRO A 523 -16.33 4.15 -2.25
CA PRO A 523 -15.83 4.33 -3.61
C PRO A 523 -15.00 5.60 -3.83
N ARG A 524 -15.16 6.61 -2.95
CA ARG A 524 -14.40 7.86 -3.01
C ARG A 524 -13.19 7.88 -2.06
N HIS A 525 -12.85 6.76 -1.45
CA HIS A 525 -11.73 6.65 -0.52
C HIS A 525 -10.40 6.86 -1.25
N ALA A 526 -9.42 7.52 -0.62
CA ALA A 526 -8.14 7.86 -1.25
C ALA A 526 -7.37 6.63 -1.79
N VAL A 527 -7.51 5.48 -1.13
CA VAL A 527 -6.93 4.21 -1.60
C VAL A 527 -7.49 3.76 -2.95
N VAL A 528 -8.76 4.04 -3.25
CA VAL A 528 -9.36 3.71 -4.55
C VAL A 528 -8.68 4.48 -5.68
N GLN A 529 -8.32 5.75 -5.44
CA GLN A 529 -7.57 6.55 -6.42
C GLN A 529 -6.20 5.95 -6.73
N SER A 530 -5.56 5.32 -5.73
CA SER A 530 -4.32 4.57 -5.95
C SER A 530 -4.54 3.35 -6.85
N PHE A 531 -5.66 2.64 -6.71
CA PHE A 531 -6.01 1.51 -7.58
C PHE A 531 -6.29 1.96 -9.01
N GLU A 532 -6.98 3.09 -9.20
CA GLU A 532 -7.19 3.68 -10.54
C GLU A 532 -5.86 4.06 -11.20
N ALA A 533 -4.95 4.67 -10.43
CA ALA A 533 -3.61 5.02 -10.91
C ALA A 533 -2.76 3.80 -11.29
N MET A 534 -2.92 2.66 -10.59
CA MET A 534 -2.25 1.40 -10.96
C MET A 534 -2.67 0.88 -12.34
N PHE A 535 -3.85 1.24 -12.83
CA PHE A 535 -4.34 0.88 -14.16
C PHE A 535 -4.15 1.98 -15.22
N GLU A 536 -3.64 3.15 -14.83
CA GLU A 536 -3.42 4.25 -15.78
C GLU A 536 -2.49 3.81 -16.92
N GLY A 537 -2.85 4.19 -18.15
CA GLY A 537 -2.09 3.84 -19.36
C GLY A 537 -2.25 2.40 -19.85
N MET A 538 -2.84 1.47 -19.09
CA MET A 538 -3.06 0.09 -19.56
C MET A 538 -4.16 -0.01 -20.61
N TYR A 539 -5.22 0.79 -20.46
CA TYR A 539 -6.42 0.73 -21.30
C TYR A 539 -6.43 1.75 -22.43
N ALA A 540 -5.27 2.13 -22.96
CA ALA A 540 -5.17 2.99 -24.14
C ALA A 540 -5.65 2.23 -25.40
N VAL A 541 -6.96 2.05 -25.52
CA VAL A 541 -7.86 2.41 -26.62
C VAL A 541 -9.26 2.39 -25.99
N ARG A 542 -9.85 3.57 -25.78
CA ARG A 542 -11.30 3.67 -25.54
C ARG A 542 -12.01 3.22 -26.82
N PRO A 543 -13.03 2.36 -26.75
CA PRO A 543 -13.92 2.13 -27.90
C PRO A 543 -14.71 3.43 -28.12
N GLY A 544 -14.40 4.15 -29.19
CA GLY A 544 -15.04 5.43 -29.51
C GLY A 544 -14.12 6.39 -30.27
N ALA A 545 -13.61 5.96 -31.44
CA ALA A 545 -13.16 6.84 -32.51
C ALA A 545 -13.92 6.45 -33.79
#